data_AF-A0A2K1R5U7-F1
#
_entry.id   AF-A0A2K1R5U7-F1
#
_cell.length_a   1.000
_cell.length_b   1.000
_cell.length_c   1.000
_cell.angle_alpha   90.00
_cell.angle_beta   90.00
_cell.angle_gamma   90.00
#
_symmetry.space_group_name_H-M   'P 1'
#
loop_
_entity.id
_entity.type
_entity.pdbx_description
1 polymer ?
#
loop_
_entity_poly.entity_id
_entity_poly.type
_entity_poly.pdbx_seq_one_letter_code
_entity_poly.pdbx_strand_id
1 'polypeptide(L)' 'LKITNQLGSGLDLAIHCKSKDEDLGVHVVPFDGYYTLSFCSNAWGTTQYFCGMTWSGKLHWFDFFIARRDSFRCV' A
#
# COMPACT_ATOMS: atom_id res chain seq x y z
N LEU A 1 -0.85 -8.15 2.60
CA LEU A 1 0.12 -7.14 3.12
C LEU A 1 -0.47 -6.40 4.31
N LYS A 2 0.30 -6.16 5.38
CA LYS A 2 -0.12 -5.40 6.57
C LYS A 2 0.80 -4.18 6.74
N ILE A 3 0.20 -3.00 6.89
CA ILE A 3 0.87 -1.73 7.17
C ILE A 3 0.41 -1.26 8.55
N THR A 4 1.34 -0.95 9.44
CA THR A 4 1.05 -0.48 10.80
C THR A 4 1.53 0.96 10.94
N ASN A 5 0.70 1.84 11.49
CA ASN A 5 1.10 3.22 11.75
C ASN A 5 1.82 3.33 13.11
N GLN A 6 3.12 3.58 13.06
CA GLN A 6 3.98 3.80 14.23
C GLN A 6 4.70 5.15 14.17
N LEU A 7 4.09 6.14 13.51
CA LEU A 7 4.69 7.47 13.30
C LEU A 7 4.74 8.31 14.59
N GLY A 8 3.93 7.98 15.59
CA GLY A 8 3.82 8.67 16.87
C GLY A 8 2.38 9.06 17.20
N SER A 9 2.11 9.28 18.47
CA SER A 9 0.77 9.64 18.97
C SER A 9 0.24 10.90 18.30
N GLY A 10 -1.00 10.84 17.79
CA GLY A 10 -1.67 11.97 17.13
C GLY A 10 -1.28 12.19 15.67
N LEU A 11 -0.47 11.31 15.07
CA LEU A 11 -0.16 11.34 13.65
C LEU A 11 -0.93 10.26 12.90
N ASP A 12 -1.84 10.71 12.05
CA ASP A 12 -2.58 9.83 11.14
C ASP A 12 -1.78 9.56 9.88
N LEU A 13 -1.81 8.31 9.43
CA LEU A 13 -1.20 7.86 8.19
C LEU A 13 -2.30 7.71 7.14
N ALA A 14 -2.34 8.58 6.14
CA ALA A 14 -3.22 8.42 5.00
C ALA A 14 -2.53 7.53 3.95
N ILE A 15 -3.15 6.42 3.61
CA ILE A 15 -2.63 5.42 2.66
C ILE A 15 -3.55 5.41 1.44
N HIS A 16 -3.00 5.62 0.25
CA HIS A 16 -3.69 5.41 -1.02
C HIS A 16 -2.95 4.34 -1.81
N CYS A 17 -3.52 3.14 -1.88
CA CYS A 17 -2.92 2.07 -2.67
C CYS A 17 -3.62 1.94 -4.02
N LYS A 18 -2.85 1.72 -5.08
CA LYS A 18 -3.36 1.45 -6.42
C LYS A 18 -2.52 0.37 -7.09
N SER A 19 -3.14 -0.34 -8.00
CA SER A 19 -2.46 -1.14 -9.01
C SER A 19 -2.59 -0.43 -10.36
N LYS A 20 -1.94 -0.99 -11.39
CA LYS A 20 -2.17 -0.53 -12.77
C LYS A 20 -3.64 -0.65 -13.18
N ASP A 21 -4.33 -1.67 -12.68
CA ASP A 21 -5.64 -2.09 -13.16
C ASP A 21 -6.77 -1.77 -12.15
N GLU A 22 -6.44 -1.59 -10.87
CA GLU A 22 -7.41 -1.41 -9.77
C GLU A 22 -7.02 -0.26 -8.84
N ASP A 23 -7.98 0.60 -8.50
CA ASP A 23 -7.83 1.60 -7.43
C ASP A 23 -8.37 1.02 -6.13
N LEU A 24 -7.50 0.83 -5.13
CA LEU A 24 -7.91 0.30 -3.82
C LEU A 24 -8.44 1.41 -2.89
N GLY A 25 -8.34 2.68 -3.31
CA GLY A 25 -8.85 3.82 -2.56
C GLY A 25 -7.93 4.32 -1.44
N VAL A 26 -8.44 5.33 -0.73
CA VAL A 26 -7.73 6.02 0.35
C VAL A 26 -8.25 5.55 1.70
N HIS A 27 -7.33 5.23 2.61
CA HIS A 27 -7.60 4.82 3.98
C HIS A 27 -6.78 5.65 4.96
N VAL A 28 -7.41 6.10 6.05
CA VAL A 28 -6.70 6.79 7.14
C VAL A 28 -6.47 5.80 8.26
N VAL A 29 -5.22 5.65 8.68
CA VAL A 29 -4.80 4.75 9.75
C VAL A 29 -4.34 5.58 10.94
N PRO A 30 -5.10 5.60 12.05
CA PRO A 30 -4.70 6.29 13.28
C PRO A 30 -3.41 5.70 13.87
N PHE A 31 -2.79 6.42 14.81
CA PHE A 31 -1.65 5.89 15.57
C PHE A 31 -1.97 4.54 16.22
N ASP A 32 -1.04 3.59 16.13
CA ASP A 32 -1.17 2.19 16.57
C ASP A 32 -2.21 1.36 15.79
N GLY A 33 -2.87 1.97 14.81
CA GLY A 33 -3.75 1.29 13.87
C GLY A 33 -2.97 0.52 12.80
N TYR A 34 -3.71 -0.31 12.06
CA TYR A 34 -3.18 -1.01 10.91
C TYR A 34 -4.15 -1.02 9.74
N TYR A 35 -3.59 -1.11 8.54
CA TYR A 35 -4.30 -1.35 7.30
C TYR A 35 -3.81 -2.65 6.68
N THR A 36 -4.73 -3.48 6.24
CA THR A 36 -4.42 -4.73 5.54
C THR A 36 -5.03 -4.67 4.15
N LEU A 37 -4.21 -5.03 3.16
CA LEU A 37 -4.66 -5.21 1.79
C LEU A 37 -4.26 -6.61 1.33
N SER A 38 -5.18 -7.28 0.67
CA SER A 38 -4.94 -8.56 0.01
C SER A 38 -4.96 -8.36 -1.49
N PHE A 39 -4.06 -9.04 -2.19
CA PHE A 39 -3.94 -8.92 -3.62
C PHE A 39 -3.41 -10.22 -4.23
N CYS A 40 -3.78 -10.48 -5.48
CA CYS A 40 -3.15 -11.49 -6.32
C CYS A 40 -2.53 -10.80 -7.52
N SER A 41 -1.31 -11.17 -7.87
CA SER A 41 -0.73 -10.74 -9.14
C SER A 41 -1.32 -11.54 -10.29
N ASN A 42 -1.39 -10.91 -11.46
CA ASN A 42 -1.84 -11.58 -12.67
C ASN A 42 -0.76 -12.51 -13.22
N ALA A 43 -1.17 -13.59 -13.90
CA ALA A 43 -0.24 -14.54 -14.52
C ALA A 43 0.54 -13.94 -15.71
N TRP A 44 0.16 -12.73 -16.17
CA TRP A 44 0.78 -12.04 -17.30
C TRP A 44 2.03 -11.25 -16.92
N GLY A 45 2.42 -11.20 -15.65
CA GLY A 45 3.67 -10.60 -15.21
C GLY A 45 3.74 -9.07 -15.35
N THR A 46 2.58 -8.42 -15.49
CA THR A 46 2.47 -6.97 -15.70
C THR A 46 1.95 -6.23 -14.47
N THR A 47 1.55 -6.95 -13.42
CA THR A 47 0.98 -6.34 -12.22
C THR A 47 2.02 -5.57 -11.41
N GLN A 48 1.66 -4.36 -11.04
CA GLN A 48 2.39 -3.53 -10.10
C GLN A 48 1.38 -3.00 -9.10
N TYR A 49 1.70 -3.09 -7.81
CA TYR A 49 0.95 -2.42 -6.77
C TYR A 49 1.87 -1.48 -6.00
N PHE A 50 1.36 -0.28 -5.76
CA PHE A 50 2.05 0.79 -5.08
C PHE A 50 1.11 1.50 -4.11
N CYS A 51 1.67 2.10 -3.07
CA CYS A 51 0.92 2.96 -2.17
C CYS A 51 1.61 4.32 -2.06
N GLY A 52 0.80 5.38 -2.13
CA GLY A 52 1.15 6.69 -1.59
C GLY A 52 0.79 6.73 -0.11
N MET A 53 1.75 7.08 0.73
CA MET A 53 1.58 7.23 2.16
C MET A 53 1.85 8.68 2.54
N THR A 54 0.86 9.35 3.11
CA THR A 54 0.95 10.76 3.49
C THR A 54 0.87 10.90 5.00
N TRP A 55 1.87 11.55 5.58
CA TRP A 55 1.85 11.98 6.98
C TRP A 55 2.61 13.29 7.12
N SER A 56 2.23 14.12 8.09
CA SER A 56 2.84 15.44 8.33
C SER A 56 2.93 16.32 7.05
N GLY A 57 1.94 16.20 6.16
CA GLY A 57 1.89 16.92 4.89
C GLY A 57 2.88 16.46 3.81
N LYS A 58 3.62 15.37 4.04
CA LYS A 58 4.58 14.81 3.09
C LYS A 58 4.05 13.51 2.49
N LEU A 59 4.13 13.41 1.16
CA LEU A 59 3.80 12.19 0.43
C LEU A 59 5.06 11.34 0.26
N HIS A 60 4.94 10.07 0.61
CA HIS A 60 5.96 9.04 0.43
C HIS A 60 5.40 7.95 -0.48
N TRP A 61 6.10 7.68 -1.58
CA TRP A 61 5.69 6.66 -2.55
C TRP A 61 6.41 5.35 -2.30
N PHE A 62 5.70 4.23 -2.38
CA PHE A 62 6.29 2.92 -2.20
C PHE A 62 5.69 1.85 -3.13
N ASP A 63 6.54 1.24 -3.95
CA ASP A 63 6.22 0.10 -4.80
C ASP A 63 6.40 -1.23 -4.04
N PHE A 64 5.33 -1.68 -3.38
CA PHE A 64 5.40 -2.88 -2.54
C PHE A 64 5.33 -4.18 -3.35
N PHE A 65 4.83 -4.15 -4.59
CA PHE A 65 4.80 -5.32 -5.45
C PHE A 65 5.07 -4.96 -6.91
N ILE A 66 6.01 -5.66 -7.53
CA ILE A 66 6.32 -5.54 -8.96
C ILE A 66 6.44 -6.96 -9.52
N ALA A 67 5.56 -7.36 -10.45
CA ALA A 67 5.52 -8.75 -10.94
C ALA A 67 6.85 -9.23 -11.55
N ARG A 68 7.62 -8.34 -12.20
CA ARG A 68 8.97 -8.67 -12.70
C ARG A 68 9.98 -9.00 -11.61
N ARG A 69 9.83 -8.42 -10.41
CA ARG A 69 10.71 -8.63 -9.25
C ARG A 69 10.21 -9.79 -8.38
N ASP A 70 8.89 -9.82 -8.14
CA ASP A 70 8.28 -10.62 -7.08
C ASP A 70 7.55 -11.88 -7.59
N SER A 71 7.47 -12.09 -8.90
CA SER A 71 6.79 -13.24 -9.55
C SER A 71 5.30 -13.36 -9.22
N PHE A 72 4.63 -14.42 -9.70
CA PHE A 72 3.22 -14.67 -9.39
C PHE A 72 3.03 -15.00 -7.90
N ARG A 73 2.26 -14.19 -7.15
CA ARG A 73 1.99 -14.37 -5.72
C ARG A 73 0.60 -13.81 -5.36
N CYS A 74 -0.10 -14.53 -4.50
CA CYS A 74 -1.28 -14.06 -3.77
C CYS A 74 -0.90 -13.82 -2.31
N VAL A 75 -1.26 -12.65 -1.78
CA VAL A 75 -0.84 -12.13 -0.46
C VAL A 75 -2.00 -11.46 0.26
#